data_AF-A0AAD6UA42-F1
#
_entry.id   AF-A0AAD6UA42-F1
#
_cell.length_a   1.000
_cell.length_b   1.000
_cell.length_c   1.000
_cell.angle_alpha   90.00
_cell.angle_beta   90.00
_cell.angle_gamma   90.00
#
_symmetry.space_group_name_H-M   'P 1'
#
loop_
_entity.id
_entity.type
_entity.pdbx_description
1 polymer ?
#
loop_
_entity_poly.entity_id
_entity_poly.type
_entity_poly.pdbx_seq_one_letter_code
_entity_poly.pdbx_strand_id
1 'polypeptide(L)'
;YTILVMFAYQGHHIVQNIGPVFRVFVPMILYFVIVWSSAFALIYWLGRRKRNTTDFGYEMAVVQAFTAGSNNFELAIAVSIATYGVGSDEALAATIGPLVEVPVLVALTWVALYLKAKLAWPTKEASAPSSEADTKV
;
A
#
# COMPACT_ATOMS: atom_id res chain seq x y z
N TYR A 1 -7.07 -19.26 -17.06
CA TYR A 1 -8.23 -20.16 -17.25
C TYR A 1 -8.45 -21.06 -16.03
N THR A 2 -7.41 -21.72 -15.51
CA THR A 2 -7.47 -22.61 -14.33
C THR A 2 -8.00 -21.95 -13.05
N ILE A 3 -7.66 -20.67 -12.78
CA ILE A 3 -8.14 -19.93 -11.61
C ILE A 3 -9.66 -19.70 -11.67
N LEU A 4 -10.20 -19.31 -12.83
CA LEU A 4 -11.64 -19.13 -13.03
C LEU A 4 -12.40 -20.46 -12.89
N VAL A 5 -11.81 -21.55 -13.38
CA VAL A 5 -12.41 -22.89 -13.30
C VAL A 5 -12.36 -23.43 -11.87
N MET A 6 -11.27 -23.22 -11.10
CA MET A 6 -11.22 -23.53 -9.66
C MET A 6 -12.21 -22.68 -8.86
N PHE A 7 -12.32 -21.38 -9.15
CA PHE A 7 -13.30 -20.48 -8.51
C PHE A 7 -14.75 -20.87 -8.82
N ALA A 8 -15.05 -21.37 -10.02
CA ALA A 8 -16.39 -21.86 -10.36
C ALA A 8 -16.73 -23.19 -9.68
N TYR A 9 -15.74 -24.10 -9.56
CA TYR A 9 -15.93 -25.43 -8.96
C TYR A 9 -15.97 -25.40 -7.42
N GLN A 10 -15.16 -24.54 -6.79
CA GLN A 10 -15.14 -24.36 -5.32
C GLN A 10 -15.96 -23.14 -4.86
N GLY A 11 -16.46 -22.33 -5.78
CA GLY A 11 -17.22 -21.11 -5.49
C GLY A 11 -18.48 -21.33 -4.65
N HIS A 12 -19.14 -22.48 -4.80
CA HIS A 12 -20.29 -22.83 -3.95
C HIS A 12 -19.88 -23.03 -2.48
N HIS A 13 -18.69 -23.58 -2.21
CA HIS A 13 -18.14 -23.73 -0.86
C HIS A 13 -17.67 -22.39 -0.26
N ILE A 14 -17.17 -21.47 -1.10
CA ILE A 14 -16.74 -20.11 -0.72
C ILE A 14 -17.95 -19.23 -0.39
N VAL A 15 -19.02 -19.30 -1.20
CA VAL A 15 -20.24 -18.49 -1.02
C VAL A 15 -21.05 -18.98 0.19
N GLN A 16 -21.07 -20.29 0.48
CA GLN A 16 -21.72 -20.83 1.68
C GLN A 16 -20.93 -20.57 2.97
N ASN A 17 -19.62 -20.32 2.88
CA ASN A 17 -18.73 -19.97 3.99
C ASN A 17 -18.13 -18.56 3.84
N ILE A 18 -18.97 -17.55 3.61
CA ILE A 18 -18.56 -16.13 3.60
C ILE A 18 -17.98 -15.68 4.95
N GLY A 19 -18.42 -16.29 6.06
CA GLY A 19 -17.98 -15.94 7.42
C GLY A 19 -16.46 -16.07 7.64
N PRO A 20 -15.85 -17.23 7.35
CA PRO A 20 -14.39 -17.42 7.42
C PRO A 20 -13.60 -16.45 6.54
N VAL A 21 -14.05 -16.22 5.31
CA VAL A 21 -13.39 -15.30 4.36
C VAL A 21 -13.35 -13.87 4.92
N PHE A 22 -14.46 -13.40 5.49
CA PHE A 22 -14.53 -12.09 6.14
C PHE A 22 -13.58 -11.99 7.35
N ARG A 23 -13.39 -13.08 8.08
CA ARG A 23 -12.50 -13.17 9.24
C ARG A 23 -11.02 -13.03 8.86
N VAL A 24 -10.66 -13.36 7.62
CA VAL A 24 -9.32 -13.13 7.05
C VAL A 24 -9.18 -11.71 6.48
N PHE A 25 -10.24 -11.17 5.87
CA PHE A 25 -10.21 -9.84 5.28
C PHE A 25 -10.07 -8.70 6.28
N VAL A 26 -10.83 -8.73 7.37
CA VAL A 26 -10.80 -7.67 8.38
C VAL A 26 -9.39 -7.42 8.93
N PRO A 27 -8.66 -8.43 9.44
CA PRO A 27 -7.30 -8.21 9.93
C PRO A 27 -6.34 -7.78 8.81
N MET A 28 -6.52 -8.25 7.58
CA MET A 28 -5.67 -7.86 6.46
C MET A 28 -5.86 -6.39 6.07
N ILE A 29 -7.10 -5.90 5.98
CA ILE A 29 -7.39 -4.49 5.69
C ILE A 29 -6.85 -3.60 6.81
N LEU A 30 -7.06 -4.00 8.08
CA LEU A 30 -6.51 -3.27 9.22
C LEU A 30 -4.99 -3.19 9.16
N TYR A 31 -4.33 -4.30 8.84
CA TYR A 31 -2.88 -4.32 8.62
C TYR A 31 -2.45 -3.30 7.56
N PHE A 32 -3.05 -3.32 6.37
CA PHE A 32 -2.73 -2.35 5.31
C PHE A 32 -2.91 -0.91 5.76
N VAL A 33 -4.05 -0.59 6.36
CA VAL A 33 -4.36 0.79 6.79
C VAL A 33 -3.41 1.24 7.89
N ILE A 34 -3.10 0.39 8.87
CA ILE A 34 -2.21 0.74 10.00
C ILE A 34 -0.77 0.91 9.52
N VAL A 35 -0.24 -0.03 8.75
CA VAL A 35 1.16 0.02 8.28
C VAL A 35 1.35 1.20 7.33
N TRP A 36 0.43 1.37 6.36
CA TRP A 36 0.49 2.50 5.44
C TRP A 36 0.37 3.84 6.17
N SER A 37 -0.61 3.99 7.06
CA SER A 37 -0.82 5.26 7.78
C SER A 37 0.32 5.57 8.74
N SER A 38 0.87 4.56 9.42
CA SER A 38 2.01 4.75 10.34
C SER A 38 3.28 5.14 9.60
N ALA A 39 3.61 4.48 8.49
CA ALA A 39 4.75 4.84 7.64
C ALA A 39 4.59 6.25 7.05
N PHE A 40 3.41 6.58 6.52
CA PHE A 40 3.11 7.90 5.99
C PHE A 40 3.21 8.99 7.06
N ALA A 41 2.60 8.75 8.23
CA ALA A 41 2.63 9.70 9.35
C ALA A 41 4.04 9.88 9.92
N LEU A 42 4.85 8.82 9.97
CA LEU A 42 6.23 8.88 10.44
C LEU A 42 7.07 9.78 9.54
N ILE A 43 7.02 9.58 8.22
CA ILE A 43 7.76 10.43 7.27
C ILE A 43 7.26 11.88 7.32
N TYR A 44 5.94 12.09 7.40
CA TYR A 44 5.36 13.41 7.54
C TYR A 44 5.82 14.14 8.82
N TRP A 45 5.83 13.44 9.95
CA TRP A 45 6.28 13.98 11.23
C TRP A 45 7.78 14.30 11.24
N LEU A 46 8.59 13.41 10.66
CA LEU A 46 10.03 13.63 10.49
C LEU A 46 10.31 14.83 9.58
N GLY A 47 9.57 14.99 8.48
CA GLY A 47 9.68 16.15 7.58
C GLY A 47 9.32 17.48 8.25
N ARG A 48 8.37 17.48 9.20
CA ARG A 48 8.06 18.68 10.00
C ARG A 48 9.10 18.97 11.08
N ARG A 49 9.66 17.95 11.72
CA ARG A 49 10.62 18.11 12.84
C ARG A 49 12.03 18.46 12.37
N LYS A 50 12.47 17.88 11.24
CA LYS A 50 13.78 18.13 10.64
C LYS A 50 13.64 19.05 9.41
N ARG A 51 13.30 20.32 9.66
CA ARG A 51 13.13 21.36 8.61
C ARG A 51 14.37 21.58 7.72
N ASN A 52 15.55 21.12 8.14
CA ASN A 52 16.82 21.29 7.41
C ASN A 52 17.21 20.13 6.47
N THR A 53 16.41 19.05 6.36
CA THR A 53 16.73 17.94 5.46
C THR A 53 15.70 17.86 4.35
N THR A 54 16.10 18.32 3.18
CA THR A 54 15.34 18.45 1.92
C THR A 54 14.82 17.12 1.35
N ASP A 55 15.11 15.98 2.00
CA ASP A 55 14.79 14.64 1.49
C ASP A 55 13.43 14.08 1.94
N PHE A 56 12.76 14.69 2.93
CA PHE A 56 11.49 14.16 3.48
C PHE A 56 10.25 14.83 2.85
N GLY A 57 10.12 14.71 1.52
CA GLY A 57 8.98 15.23 0.74
C GLY A 57 7.77 14.28 0.64
N TYR A 58 6.67 14.77 0.05
CA TYR A 58 5.46 13.98 -0.23
C TYR A 58 5.75 12.70 -1.02
N GLU A 59 6.58 12.81 -2.06
CA GLU A 59 6.93 11.67 -2.92
C GLU A 59 7.59 10.54 -2.13
N MET A 60 8.51 10.88 -1.23
CA MET A 60 9.15 9.90 -0.34
C MET A 60 8.14 9.31 0.64
N ALA A 61 7.26 10.12 1.24
CA ALA A 61 6.23 9.63 2.16
C ALA A 61 5.29 8.62 1.49
N VAL A 62 4.87 8.90 0.26
CA VAL A 62 4.02 8.00 -0.54
C VAL A 62 4.75 6.72 -0.89
N VAL A 63 5.95 6.82 -1.48
CA VAL A 63 6.72 5.64 -1.90
C VAL A 63 7.03 4.74 -0.71
N GLN A 64 7.43 5.30 0.43
CA GLN A 64 7.72 4.52 1.62
C GLN A 64 6.46 3.91 2.22
N ALA A 65 5.34 4.63 2.28
CA ALA A 65 4.09 4.10 2.80
C ALA A 65 3.53 2.95 1.95
N PHE A 66 3.60 3.05 0.63
CA PHE A 66 3.18 1.97 -0.28
C PHE A 66 4.16 0.80 -0.27
N THR A 67 5.47 1.05 -0.19
CA THR A 67 6.46 -0.04 -0.05
C THR A 67 6.27 -0.80 1.27
N ALA A 68 6.06 -0.09 2.37
CA ALA A 68 5.87 -0.71 3.68
C ALA A 68 4.53 -1.45 3.78
N GLY A 69 3.48 -0.92 3.15
CA GLY A 69 2.15 -1.51 3.18
C GLY A 69 1.97 -2.68 2.20
N SER A 70 2.72 -2.74 1.10
CA SER A 70 2.55 -3.77 0.08
C SER A 70 3.10 -5.12 0.54
N ASN A 71 2.35 -6.18 0.27
CA ASN A 71 2.71 -7.55 0.63
C ASN A 71 3.04 -8.36 -0.63
N ASN A 72 3.90 -9.37 -0.48
CA ASN A 72 4.21 -10.27 -1.60
C ASN A 72 3.25 -11.48 -1.61
N PHE A 73 2.08 -11.30 -2.23
CA PHE A 73 1.10 -12.38 -2.35
C PHE A 73 1.55 -13.51 -3.26
N GLU A 74 2.38 -13.24 -4.26
CA GLU A 74 2.92 -14.28 -5.14
C GLU A 74 3.73 -15.30 -4.33
N LEU A 75 4.59 -14.80 -3.43
CA LEU A 75 5.32 -15.65 -2.49
C LEU A 75 4.37 -16.35 -1.50
N ALA A 76 3.37 -15.66 -0.97
CA ALA A 76 2.42 -16.25 -0.02
C ALA A 76 1.62 -17.42 -0.64
N ILE A 77 1.19 -17.27 -1.89
CA ILE A 77 0.50 -18.32 -2.67
C ILE A 77 1.47 -19.47 -2.93
N ALA A 78 2.70 -19.18 -3.37
CA ALA A 78 3.70 -20.20 -3.65
C ALA A 78 4.03 -21.05 -2.40
N VAL A 79 4.24 -20.40 -1.25
CA VAL A 79 4.52 -21.08 0.02
C VAL A 79 3.32 -21.92 0.45
N SER A 80 2.11 -21.36 0.41
CA SER A 80 0.89 -22.08 0.85
C SER A 80 0.61 -23.32 0.00
N ILE A 81 0.77 -23.21 -1.32
CA ILE A 81 0.65 -24.36 -2.22
C ILE A 81 1.76 -25.39 -1.98
N ALA A 82 3.00 -24.94 -1.74
CA ALA A 82 4.14 -25.83 -1.51
C ALA A 82 4.04 -26.60 -0.18
N THR A 83 3.49 -26.00 0.88
CA THR A 83 3.40 -26.62 2.20
C THR A 83 2.09 -27.38 2.44
N TYR A 84 0.96 -26.87 1.95
CA TYR A 84 -0.38 -27.42 2.24
C TYR A 84 -1.06 -28.06 1.03
N GLY A 85 -0.51 -27.87 -0.18
CA GLY A 85 -1.08 -28.38 -1.42
C GLY A 85 -2.17 -27.48 -2.00
N VAL A 86 -2.46 -27.68 -3.29
CA VAL A 86 -3.34 -26.82 -4.11
C VAL A 86 -4.82 -26.83 -3.72
N GLY A 87 -5.29 -27.85 -2.99
CA GLY A 87 -6.69 -28.01 -2.57
C GLY A 87 -6.96 -27.64 -1.11
N SER A 88 -5.97 -27.06 -0.42
CA SER A 88 -6.08 -26.69 0.99
C SER A 88 -6.83 -25.38 1.19
N ASP A 89 -7.45 -25.22 2.36
CA ASP A 89 -8.13 -23.99 2.76
C ASP A 89 -7.12 -22.83 2.90
N GLU A 90 -5.87 -23.12 3.25
CA GLU A 90 -4.76 -22.18 3.32
C GLU A 90 -4.36 -21.65 1.94
N ALA A 91 -4.22 -22.53 0.95
CA ALA A 91 -3.94 -22.13 -0.43
C ALA A 91 -5.09 -21.28 -1.00
N LEU A 92 -6.33 -21.66 -0.69
CA LEU A 92 -7.49 -20.86 -1.07
C LEU A 92 -7.45 -19.47 -0.40
N ALA A 93 -7.24 -19.39 0.91
CA ALA A 93 -7.13 -18.11 1.63
C ALA A 93 -6.02 -17.21 1.07
N ALA A 94 -4.86 -17.78 0.72
CA ALA A 94 -3.74 -17.03 0.12
C ALA A 94 -4.10 -16.42 -1.25
N THR A 95 -4.89 -17.13 -2.08
CA THR A 95 -5.33 -16.61 -3.39
C THR A 95 -6.37 -15.50 -3.31
N ILE A 96 -7.09 -15.40 -2.20
CA ILE A 96 -8.07 -14.33 -1.99
C ILE A 96 -7.34 -13.01 -1.61
N GLY A 97 -6.10 -13.09 -1.11
CA GLY A 97 -5.28 -11.93 -0.72
C GLY A 97 -5.20 -10.80 -1.78
N PRO A 98 -4.79 -11.08 -3.02
CA PRO A 98 -4.75 -10.08 -4.10
C PRO A 98 -6.10 -9.43 -4.41
N LEU A 99 -7.21 -10.17 -4.21
CA LEU A 99 -8.56 -9.66 -4.47
C LEU A 99 -8.91 -8.50 -3.53
N VAL A 100 -8.29 -8.43 -2.36
CA VAL A 100 -8.47 -7.34 -1.39
C VAL A 100 -7.31 -6.36 -1.37
N GLU A 101 -6.06 -6.80 -1.57
CA GLU A 101 -4.93 -5.87 -1.65
C GLU A 101 -5.15 -4.83 -2.74
N VAL A 102 -5.46 -5.25 -3.97
CA VAL A 102 -5.52 -4.32 -5.10
C VAL A 102 -6.56 -3.22 -4.88
N PRO A 103 -7.81 -3.50 -4.47
CA PRO A 103 -8.78 -2.46 -4.14
C PRO A 103 -8.35 -1.56 -2.97
N VAL A 104 -7.75 -2.13 -1.92
CA VAL A 104 -7.33 -1.37 -0.73
C VAL A 104 -6.21 -0.40 -1.08
N LEU A 105 -5.20 -0.83 -1.83
CA LEU A 105 -4.10 0.03 -2.26
C LEU A 105 -4.59 1.15 -3.20
N VAL A 106 -5.53 0.86 -4.10
CA VAL A 106 -6.19 1.89 -4.91
C VAL A 106 -6.92 2.90 -4.01
N ALA A 107 -7.70 2.45 -3.04
CA ALA A 107 -8.38 3.33 -2.09
C ALA A 107 -7.39 4.22 -1.31
N LEU A 108 -6.29 3.63 -0.83
CA LEU A 108 -5.23 4.37 -0.14
C LEU A 108 -4.51 5.37 -1.06
N THR A 109 -4.47 5.14 -2.37
CA THR A 109 -3.92 6.09 -3.35
C THR A 109 -4.78 7.35 -3.42
N TRP A 110 -6.11 7.20 -3.43
CA TRP A 110 -7.02 8.34 -3.33
C TRP A 110 -6.86 9.09 -2.01
N VAL A 111 -6.65 8.37 -0.90
CA VAL A 111 -6.35 8.98 0.40
C VAL A 111 -5.03 9.74 0.35
N ALA A 112 -3.98 9.19 -0.26
CA ALA A 112 -2.69 9.86 -0.42
C ALA A 112 -2.84 11.18 -1.20
N LEU A 113 -3.58 11.16 -2.31
CA LEU A 113 -3.87 12.34 -3.13
C LEU A 113 -4.65 13.41 -2.35
N TYR A 114 -5.64 12.98 -1.56
CA TYR A 114 -6.37 13.89 -0.67
C TYR A 114 -5.46 14.51 0.39
N LEU A 115 -4.58 13.71 1.01
CA LEU A 115 -3.61 14.20 1.99
C LEU A 115 -2.55 15.11 1.35
N LYS A 116 -2.20 14.90 0.08
CA LYS A 116 -1.33 15.81 -0.68
C LYS A 116 -1.89 17.22 -0.69
N ALA A 117 -3.18 17.36 -1.00
CA ALA A 117 -3.86 18.64 -1.10
C ALA A 117 -4.12 19.29 0.28
N LYS A 118 -4.34 18.48 1.31
CA LYS A 118 -4.70 18.96 2.65
C LYS A 118 -3.51 19.26 3.57
N LEU A 119 -2.41 18.51 3.45
CA LEU A 119 -1.24 18.69 4.31
C LEU A 119 -0.27 19.68 3.66
N ALA A 120 0.29 20.58 4.48
CA ALA A 120 1.42 21.42 4.07
C ALA A 120 2.69 20.56 4.04
N TRP A 121 3.26 20.39 2.85
CA TRP A 121 4.48 19.62 2.62
C TRP A 121 5.69 20.56 2.62
N PRO A 122 6.82 20.17 3.23
CA PRO A 122 8.10 20.88 3.05
C PRO A 122 8.39 20.89 1.55
N THR A 123 8.18 22.03 0.91
CA THR A 123 8.43 22.18 -0.52
C THR A 123 9.92 22.42 -0.66
N LYS A 124 10.56 21.71 -1.59
CA LYS A 124 11.93 22.03 -2.01
C LYS A 124 11.87 23.48 -2.47
N GLU A 125 12.45 24.41 -1.69
CA GLU A 125 12.64 25.79 -2.15
C GLU A 125 13.33 25.66 -3.50
N ALA A 126 12.61 26.01 -4.57
CA ALA A 126 13.22 26.18 -5.87
C ALA A 126 14.33 27.20 -5.62
N SER A 127 15.59 26.74 -5.70
CA SER A 127 16.74 27.61 -5.76
C SER A 127 16.41 28.66 -6.79
N ALA A 128 16.12 29.89 -6.34
CA ALA A 128 15.84 31.00 -7.21
C ALA A 128 16.99 31.04 -8.23
N PRO A 129 16.74 31.13 -9.54
CA PRO A 129 17.80 31.56 -10.43
C PRO A 129 18.20 32.94 -9.92
N SER A 130 19.45 33.06 -9.47
CA SER A 130 20.06 34.34 -9.15
C SER A 130 19.95 35.23 -10.37
N SER A 131 18.91 36.06 -10.41
CA SER A 131 18.72 37.09 -11.42
C SER A 131 19.48 38.33 -10.96
N GLU A 132 20.03 39.02 -11.96
CA GLU A 132 20.64 40.35 -11.95
C GLU A 132 22.13 40.36 -11.56
N ALA A 133 23.06 40.51 -12.52
CA ALA A 133 23.23 41.68 -13.37
C ALA A 133 23.39 42.97 -12.56
N ASP A 134 24.53 43.11 -11.89
CA ASP A 134 25.05 44.45 -11.56
C ASP A 134 26.58 44.44 -11.44
N THR A 135 27.28 44.54 -12.57
CA THR A 135 28.53 45.30 -12.66
C THR A 135 28.78 45.67 -14.13
N LYS A 136 28.13 46.76 -14.58
CA LYS A 136 28.74 47.65 -15.57
C LYS A 136 29.23 48.88 -14.81
N VAL A 137 30.53 48.96 -14.56
CA VAL A 137 31.31 50.20 -14.63
C VAL A 137 32.75 49.85 -14.98
#